data_AF-A0A382YBW8-F1
#
_entry.id   AF-A0A382YBW8-F1
#
_cell.length_a   1.000
_cell.length_b   1.000
_cell.length_c   1.000
_cell.angle_alpha   90.00
_cell.angle_beta   90.00
_cell.angle_gamma   90.00
#
_symmetry.space_group_name_H-M   'P 1'
#
loop_
_entity.id
_entity.type
_entity.pdbx_description
1 polymer ?
#
loop_
_entity_poly.entity_id
_entity_poly.type
_entity_poly.pdbx_seq_one_letter_code
_entity_poly.pdbx_strand_id
1 'polypeptide(L)' 'MPGGGKRMVMPSQGVQYTLVNGDVVYADGKIVGSGSGQILRS' A
#
# COMPACT_ATOMS: atom_id res chain seq x y z
N MET A 1 -4.65 -18.39 19.16
CA MET A 1 -3.94 -17.09 19.24
C MET A 1 -4.31 -16.29 18.00
N PRO A 2 -5.24 -15.33 18.07
CA PRO A 2 -5.79 -14.72 16.86
C PRO A 2 -4.71 -13.86 16.20
N GLY A 3 -4.40 -14.17 14.94
CA GLY A 3 -3.41 -13.50 14.09
C GLY A 3 -3.82 -12.08 13.68
N GLY A 4 -4.09 -11.22 14.66
CA GLY A 4 -4.38 -9.79 14.49
C GLY A 4 -3.13 -8.91 14.52
N GLY A 5 -1.95 -9.50 14.42
CA GLY A 5 -0.70 -8.75 14.34
C GLY A 5 -0.62 -8.04 12.99
N LYS A 6 -1.02 -6.76 12.94
CA LYS A 6 -0.62 -5.88 11.85
C LYS A 6 0.89 -6.07 11.67
N ARG A 7 1.31 -6.59 10.51
CA ARG A 7 2.74 -6.70 10.20
C ARG A 7 3.33 -5.30 10.31
N MET A 8 4.28 -5.13 11.21
CA MET A 8 5.06 -3.90 11.27
C MET A 8 5.98 -3.93 10.06
N VAL A 9 5.55 -3.28 8.98
CA VAL A 9 6.33 -3.18 7.74
C VAL A 9 7.15 -1.91 7.83
N MET A 10 8.47 -2.06 7.81
CA MET A 10 9.37 -0.92 7.66
C MET A 10 9.31 -0.46 6.19
N PRO A 11 9.04 0.83 5.91
CA PRO A 11 9.03 1.32 4.54
C PRO A 11 10.39 1.08 3.86
N SER A 12 10.37 0.57 2.64
CA SER A 12 11.57 0.49 1.80
C SER A 12 12.13 1.89 1.53
N GLN A 13 13.45 2.02 1.54
CA GLN A 13 14.12 3.27 1.19
C GLN A 13 14.19 3.43 -0.35
N GLY A 14 13.91 4.63 -0.85
CA GLY A 14 14.04 4.97 -2.28
C GLY A 14 12.76 4.83 -3.13
N VAL A 15 11.63 4.44 -2.55
CA VAL A 15 10.34 4.42 -3.27
C VAL A 15 9.74 5.83 -3.28
N GLN A 16 9.75 6.49 -4.44
CA GLN A 16 9.15 7.84 -4.58
C GLN A 16 7.63 7.79 -4.73
N TYR A 17 7.09 6.85 -5.51
CA TYR A 17 5.65 6.72 -5.73
C TYR A 17 5.20 5.27 -5.90
N THR A 18 3.94 4.99 -5.58
CA THR A 18 3.26 3.73 -5.90
C THR A 18 1.89 4.02 -6.49
N LEU A 19 1.58 3.33 -7.59
CA LEU A 19 0.34 3.45 -8.34
C LEU A 19 -0.43 2.13 -8.26
N VAL A 20 -1.73 2.20 -8.01
CA VAL A 20 -2.64 1.05 -8.04
C VAL A 20 -3.85 1.46 -8.87
N ASN A 21 -4.15 0.70 -9.93
CA ASN A 21 -5.28 0.97 -10.83
C ASN A 21 -5.30 2.41 -11.42
N GLY A 22 -4.12 3.01 -11.61
CA GLY A 22 -3.96 4.38 -12.10
C GLY A 22 -3.91 5.45 -11.01
N ASP A 23 -4.24 5.10 -9.76
CA ASP A 23 -4.27 6.04 -8.64
C ASP A 23 -2.97 5.99 -7.81
N VAL A 24 -2.45 7.17 -7.43
CA VAL A 24 -1.28 7.27 -6.54
C VAL A 24 -1.70 6.93 -5.11
N VAL A 25 -1.16 5.85 -4.57
CA VAL A 25 -1.46 5.38 -3.20
C VAL A 25 -0.33 5.65 -2.22
N TYR A 26 0.89 5.85 -2.72
CA TYR A 26 2.07 6.17 -1.92
C TYR A 26 2.87 7.26 -2.63
N ALA A 27 3.29 8.28 -1.89
CA ALA A 27 4.19 9.33 -2.37
C ALA A 27 5.01 9.87 -1.20
N ASP A 28 6.29 10.19 -1.45
CA ASP A 28 7.18 10.87 -0.49
C ASP A 28 7.22 10.22 0.91
N GLY A 29 7.27 8.89 0.96
CA GLY A 29 7.33 8.17 2.23
C GLY A 29 5.96 7.99 2.92
N LYS A 30 4.86 8.44 2.32
CA LYS A 30 3.53 8.47 2.93
C LYS A 30 2.49 7.76 2.07
N ILE A 31 1.53 7.13 2.73
CA ILE A 31 0.30 6.66 2.07
C ILE A 31 -0.58 7.88 1.83
N VAL A 32 -0.86 8.17 0.55
CA VAL A 32 -1.62 9.35 0.11
C VAL A 32 -2.99 9.00 -0.47
N GLY A 33 -3.24 7.72 -0.73
CA GLY A 33 -4.51 7.22 -1.24
C GLY A 33 -4.95 5.97 -0.49
N SER A 34 -6.28 5.80 -0.34
CA SER A 34 -6.87 4.61 0.24
C SER A 34 -8.01 4.10 -0.66
N GLY A 35 -8.12 2.78 -0.80
CA GLY A 35 -9.28 2.16 -1.44
C GLY A 35 -9.21 1.91 -2.96
N SER A 36 -8.08 2.11 -3.63
CA SER A 36 -7.94 1.79 -5.07
C SER A 36 -7.73 0.29 -5.35
N GLY A 37 -7.58 -0.54 -4.32
CA GLY A 37 -7.46 -1.99 -4.48
C GLY A 37 -8.77 -2.61 -4.97
N GLN A 38 -8.70 -3.44 -6.01
CA GLN A 38 -9.83 -4.22 -6.52
C GLN A 38 -9.52 -5.72 -6.46
N ILE A 39 -10.54 -6.54 -6.24
CA ILE A 39 -10.40 -8.01 -6.27
C ILE A 39 -10.27 -8.43 -7.73
N LEU A 40 -9.14 -9.04 -8.08
CA LEU A 40 -8.94 -9.67 -9.39
C LEU A 40 -9.63 -11.03 -9.43
N ARG A 41 -10.39 -11.31 -10.49
CA ARG A 41 -11.04 -12.61 -10.77
C ARG A 41 -10.52 -13.15 -12.11
N SER A 42 -10.42 -14.48 -12.23
CA SER A 42 -9.99 -15.20 -13.45
C SER A 42 -11.17 -15.49 -14.37
#